data_AF-A0A3N5GAF7-F1
#
_entry.id   AF-A0A3N5GAF7-F1
#
_cell.length_a   1.000
_cell.length_b   1.000
_cell.length_c   1.000
_cell.angle_alpha   90.00
_cell.angle_beta   90.00
_cell.angle_gamma   90.00
#
_symmetry.space_group_name_H-M   'P 1'
#
loop_
_entity.id
_entity.type
_entity.pdbx_description
1 polymer ?
#
loop_
_entity_poly.entity_id
_entity_poly.type
_entity_poly.pdbx_seq_one_letter_code
_entity_poly.pdbx_strand_id
1 'polypeptide(L)'
;MADHPTPARLQGFSRGELSREANLEVIGHLVTGCPVCAEVTSRFLPSLAGEGRGRSFDYSLAFAGAQTALEERVRSLVAERAEVSRLLAGLLKLSHERQAILIRSDARYRTWSLCDGLLDAARDLGFQDPGRALELAGLSVELAQRLDGSVYGAERVHDMEARAWSVLGNAERIRSDFRSAEKSFAQAERSLKRGTGDPAEKAGVLLLKASLRGNQQRFREAFRLLDRVVAIARRCGDFQICGKALIIRGFLLGLANDLEAAIRLLKEGIA
;
A
#
# COMPACT_ATOMS: atom_id res chain seq x y z
N MET A 1 -17.36 -24.55 42.89
CA MET A 1 -17.37 -25.87 42.21
C MET A 1 -17.18 -25.57 40.74
N ALA A 2 -16.04 -25.95 40.16
CA ALA A 2 -15.80 -25.70 38.74
C ALA A 2 -16.74 -26.59 37.93
N ASP A 3 -17.51 -25.99 37.02
CA ASP A 3 -18.41 -26.74 36.14
C ASP A 3 -17.54 -27.48 35.12
N HIS A 4 -17.43 -28.80 35.27
CA HIS A 4 -16.63 -29.64 34.40
C HIS A 4 -17.48 -30.09 33.21
N PRO A 5 -16.92 -30.11 31.99
CA PRO A 5 -17.60 -30.75 30.86
C PRO A 5 -18.01 -32.17 31.23
N THR A 6 -19.24 -32.55 30.87
CA THR A 6 -19.76 -33.87 31.23
C THR A 6 -18.92 -34.99 30.61
N PRO A 7 -18.84 -36.17 31.23
CA PRO A 7 -18.08 -37.31 30.68
C PRO A 7 -18.48 -37.67 29.24
N ALA A 8 -19.78 -37.56 28.91
CA ALA A 8 -20.28 -37.77 27.55
C ALA A 8 -19.74 -36.73 26.55
N ARG A 9 -19.59 -35.46 26.97
CA ARG A 9 -18.97 -34.41 26.15
C ARG A 9 -17.47 -34.68 25.97
N LEU A 10 -16.74 -35.04 27.02
CA LEU A 10 -15.31 -35.38 26.90
C LEU A 10 -15.07 -36.58 25.97
N GLN A 11 -15.95 -37.58 26.02
CA GLN A 11 -15.91 -38.71 25.10
C GLN A 11 -16.25 -38.31 23.66
N GLY A 12 -17.29 -37.50 23.45
CA GLY A 12 -17.62 -36.97 22.12
C GLY A 12 -16.48 -36.11 21.54
N PHE A 13 -15.79 -35.32 22.37
CA PHE A 13 -14.62 -34.54 21.99
C PHE A 13 -13.51 -35.44 21.45
N SER A 14 -13.18 -36.52 22.17
CA SER A 14 -12.15 -37.47 21.75
C SER A 14 -12.44 -38.17 20.42
N ARG A 15 -13.72 -38.34 20.07
CA ARG A 15 -14.18 -38.96 18.82
C ARG A 15 -14.40 -37.97 17.68
N GLY A 16 -14.28 -36.66 17.94
CA GLY A 16 -14.59 -35.62 16.96
C GLY A 16 -16.08 -35.50 16.63
N GLU A 17 -16.97 -35.97 17.52
CA GLU A 17 -18.42 -36.06 17.30
C GLU A 17 -19.18 -34.81 17.81
N LEU A 18 -18.49 -33.87 18.47
CA LEU A 18 -19.12 -32.65 18.99
C LEU A 18 -19.28 -31.58 17.92
N SER A 19 -20.28 -30.72 18.12
CA SER A 19 -20.40 -29.45 17.40
C SER A 19 -19.18 -28.55 17.68
N ARG A 20 -18.91 -27.61 16.77
CA ARG A 20 -17.79 -26.66 16.89
C ARG A 20 -17.83 -25.87 18.20
N GLU A 21 -19.01 -25.44 18.63
CA GLU A 21 -19.20 -24.68 19.88
C GLU A 21 -18.87 -25.53 21.10
N ALA A 22 -19.41 -26.75 21.18
CA ALA A 22 -19.12 -27.69 22.27
C ALA A 22 -17.66 -28.14 22.30
N ASN A 23 -17.00 -28.26 21.13
CA ASN A 23 -15.57 -28.53 21.04
C ASN A 23 -14.73 -27.39 21.64
N LEU A 24 -15.05 -26.13 21.34
CA LEU A 24 -14.30 -24.97 21.85
C LEU A 24 -14.44 -24.81 23.36
N GLU A 25 -15.61 -25.13 23.94
CA GLU A 25 -15.82 -25.16 25.39
C GLU A 25 -14.89 -26.18 26.06
N VAL A 26 -14.81 -27.40 25.52
CA VAL A 26 -13.93 -28.46 26.04
C VAL A 26 -12.46 -28.09 25.89
N ILE A 27 -12.05 -27.55 24.73
CA ILE A 27 -10.67 -27.09 24.50
C ILE A 27 -10.29 -25.98 25.47
N GLY A 28 -11.15 -24.97 25.64
CA GLY A 28 -10.91 -23.87 26.57
C GLY A 28 -10.68 -24.39 27.99
N HIS A 29 -11.51 -25.33 28.44
CA HIS A 29 -11.36 -25.97 29.75
C HIS A 29 -10.05 -26.77 29.89
N LEU A 30 -9.66 -27.55 28.87
CA LEU A 30 -8.43 -28.33 28.90
C LEU A 30 -7.17 -27.45 28.85
N VAL A 31 -7.18 -26.37 28.05
CA VAL A 31 -6.07 -25.41 27.94
C VAL A 31 -5.86 -24.63 29.23
N THR A 32 -6.91 -24.40 30.02
CA THR A 32 -6.77 -23.83 31.38
C THR A 32 -6.11 -24.78 32.39
N GLY A 33 -5.79 -26.02 31.99
CA GLY A 33 -4.98 -26.95 32.77
C GLY A 33 -5.75 -27.74 33.82
N CYS A 34 -7.06 -27.97 33.64
CA CYS A 34 -7.84 -28.75 34.60
C CYS A 34 -7.36 -30.22 34.70
N PRO A 35 -6.81 -30.67 35.84
CA PRO A 35 -6.21 -32.00 35.96
C PRO A 35 -7.25 -33.13 35.86
N VAL A 36 -8.48 -32.89 36.33
CA VAL A 36 -9.57 -33.87 36.31
C VAL A 36 -10.00 -34.17 34.87
N CYS A 37 -10.25 -33.13 34.07
CA CYS A 37 -10.67 -33.32 32.68
C CYS A 37 -9.53 -33.78 31.78
N ALA A 38 -8.28 -33.40 32.09
CA ALA A 38 -7.10 -33.92 31.41
C ALA A 38 -6.96 -35.44 31.61
N GLU A 39 -7.12 -35.93 32.84
CA GLU A 39 -7.06 -37.35 33.18
C GLU A 39 -8.21 -38.17 32.56
N VAL A 40 -9.42 -37.58 32.46
CA VAL A 40 -10.53 -38.26 31.79
C VAL A 40 -10.30 -38.32 30.27
N THR A 41 -9.82 -37.23 29.67
CA THR A 41 -9.61 -37.14 28.21
C THR A 41 -8.40 -37.97 27.76
N SER A 42 -7.36 -38.09 28.60
CA SER A 42 -6.16 -38.90 28.31
C SER A 42 -6.48 -40.38 28.09
N ARG A 43 -7.54 -40.90 28.74
CA ARG A 43 -8.02 -42.28 28.58
C ARG A 43 -8.69 -42.56 27.24
N PHE A 44 -9.21 -41.52 26.60
CA PHE A 44 -9.90 -41.61 25.30
C PHE A 44 -9.01 -41.22 24.13
N LEU A 45 -7.91 -40.51 24.39
CA LEU A 45 -6.85 -40.38 23.42
C LEU A 45 -6.25 -41.77 23.20
N PRO A 46 -6.07 -42.21 21.94
CA PRO A 46 -5.38 -43.47 21.68
C PRO A 46 -4.04 -43.43 22.42
N SER A 47 -3.75 -44.51 23.14
CA SER A 47 -2.48 -44.68 23.84
C SER A 47 -1.34 -44.25 22.91
N LEU A 48 -0.70 -43.13 23.24
CA LEU A 48 0.60 -42.76 22.64
C LEU A 48 1.67 -43.81 23.00
N ALA A 49 1.35 -44.79 23.84
CA ALA A 49 2.12 -46.00 24.11
C ALA A 49 1.69 -47.18 23.22
N GLY A 50 1.62 -46.94 21.90
CA GLY A 50 1.97 -47.97 20.93
C GLY A 50 3.47 -47.88 20.67
N GLU A 51 4.16 -49.02 20.53
CA GLU A 51 5.60 -49.14 20.25
C GLU A 51 6.06 -48.59 18.87
N GLY A 52 5.36 -47.60 18.32
CA GLY A 52 5.89 -46.73 17.29
C GLY A 52 6.22 -45.41 17.97
N ARG A 53 7.52 -45.08 18.07
CA ARG A 53 8.08 -43.77 18.49
C ARG A 53 7.12 -42.62 18.17
N GLY A 54 6.19 -42.35 19.08
CA GLY A 54 5.26 -41.25 18.99
C GLY A 54 6.08 -40.02 19.27
N ARG A 55 6.68 -39.45 18.22
CA ARG A 55 7.20 -38.09 18.29
C ARG A 55 6.01 -37.25 18.71
N SER A 56 5.96 -36.88 20.00
CA SER A 56 5.35 -35.63 20.40
C SER A 56 5.89 -34.60 19.41
N PHE A 57 5.06 -34.18 18.47
CA PHE A 57 5.47 -33.14 17.53
C PHE A 57 5.59 -31.90 18.38
N ASP A 58 6.83 -31.56 18.73
CA ASP A 58 7.14 -30.35 19.46
C ASP A 58 6.92 -29.15 18.53
N TYR A 59 5.67 -28.72 18.46
CA TYR A 59 5.26 -27.53 17.74
C TYR A 59 6.01 -26.29 18.25
N SER A 60 6.55 -26.31 19.48
CA SER A 60 7.32 -25.21 20.04
C SER A 60 8.57 -24.92 19.21
N LEU A 61 9.24 -25.94 18.67
CA LEU A 61 10.39 -25.76 17.77
C LEU A 61 9.97 -25.19 16.41
N ALA A 62 8.83 -25.62 15.87
CA ALA A 62 8.30 -25.10 14.61
C ALA A 62 7.83 -23.63 14.76
N PHE A 63 7.17 -23.29 15.85
CA PHE A 63 6.75 -21.91 16.17
C PHE A 63 7.95 -21.02 16.51
N ALA A 64 8.94 -21.51 17.26
CA ALA A 64 10.17 -20.78 17.52
C ALA A 64 10.93 -20.48 16.23
N GLY A 65 11.06 -21.47 15.34
CA GLY A 65 11.65 -21.29 14.01
C GLY A 65 10.89 -20.28 13.16
N ALA A 66 9.55 -20.34 13.15
CA ALA A 66 8.71 -19.37 12.44
C ALA A 66 8.82 -17.96 13.04
N GLN A 67 8.91 -17.83 14.36
CA GLN A 67 9.10 -16.56 15.04
C GLN A 67 10.47 -15.96 14.76
N THR A 68 11.55 -16.74 14.83
CA THR A 68 12.90 -16.27 14.47
C THR A 68 12.95 -15.83 13.01
N ALA A 69 12.39 -16.60 12.08
CA ALA A 69 12.33 -16.24 10.67
C ALA A 69 11.53 -14.93 10.44
N LEU A 70 10.42 -14.75 11.17
CA LEU A 70 9.63 -13.52 11.13
C LEU A 70 10.41 -12.34 11.70
N GLU A 71 11.07 -12.49 12.84
CA GLU A 71 11.88 -11.44 13.47
C GLU A 71 13.07 -11.05 12.61
N GLU A 72 13.74 -12.00 11.97
CA GLU A 72 14.80 -11.74 10.99
C GLU A 72 14.26 -11.00 9.77
N ARG A 73 13.09 -11.41 9.26
CA ARG A 73 12.46 -10.73 8.14
C ARG A 73 12.04 -9.31 8.49
N VAL A 74 11.47 -9.09 9.67
CA VAL A 74 11.12 -7.76 10.19
C VAL A 74 12.38 -6.91 10.36
N ARG A 75 13.46 -7.46 10.93
CA ARG A 75 14.75 -6.75 11.05
C ARG A 75 15.33 -6.37 9.69
N SER A 76 15.30 -7.27 8.70
CA SER A 76 15.72 -6.99 7.32
C SER A 76 14.90 -5.87 6.71
N LEU A 77 13.56 -5.91 6.84
CA LEU A 77 12.69 -4.86 6.32
C LEU A 77 12.92 -3.51 7.01
N VAL A 78 13.15 -3.50 8.33
CA VAL A 78 13.46 -2.29 9.09
C VAL A 78 14.80 -1.71 8.66
N ALA A 79 15.83 -2.54 8.50
CA ALA A 79 17.15 -2.11 8.05
C ALA A 79 17.12 -1.58 6.61
N GLU A 80 16.41 -2.25 5.71
CA GLU A 80 16.17 -1.79 4.33
C GLU A 80 15.49 -0.42 4.32
N ARG A 81 14.46 -0.24 5.15
CA ARG A 81 13.75 1.04 5.26
C ARG A 81 14.63 2.15 5.83
N ALA A 82 15.41 1.86 6.88
CA ALA A 82 16.33 2.81 7.49
C ALA A 82 17.42 3.26 6.51
N GLU A 83 17.95 2.34 5.72
CA GLU A 83 18.95 2.64 4.69
C GLU A 83 18.37 3.54 3.59
N VAL A 84 17.15 3.26 3.11
CA VAL A 84 16.47 4.12 2.13
C VAL A 84 16.26 5.52 2.70
N SER A 85 15.78 5.63 3.93
CA SER A 85 15.61 6.94 4.60
C SER A 85 16.93 7.70 4.71
N ARG A 86 18.03 7.00 5.04
CA ARG A 86 19.36 7.59 5.15
C ARG A 86 19.89 8.06 3.79
N LEU A 87 19.76 7.24 2.75
CA LEU A 87 20.17 7.58 1.39
C LEU A 87 19.35 8.75 0.83
N LEU A 88 18.04 8.75 1.02
CA LEU A 88 17.16 9.85 0.61
C LEU A 88 17.54 11.14 1.34
N ALA A 89 17.67 11.09 2.67
CA ALA A 89 18.07 12.28 3.45
C ALA A 89 19.45 12.82 3.05
N GLY A 90 20.41 11.93 2.74
CA GLY A 90 21.71 12.31 2.20
C GLY A 90 21.60 12.96 0.83
N LEU A 91 20.83 12.34 -0.08
CA LEU A 91 20.61 12.81 -1.44
C LEU A 91 19.96 14.20 -1.45
N LEU A 92 18.91 14.41 -0.65
CA LEU A 92 18.14 15.67 -0.61
C LEU A 92 18.96 16.88 -0.12
N LYS A 93 20.05 16.66 0.61
CA LYS A 93 20.99 17.73 1.05
C LYS A 93 21.94 18.21 -0.04
N LEU A 94 22.06 17.46 -1.14
CA LEU A 94 22.95 17.80 -2.25
C LEU A 94 22.30 18.79 -3.22
N SER A 95 23.10 19.46 -4.04
CA SER A 95 22.59 20.25 -5.16
C SER A 95 21.90 19.34 -6.18
N HIS A 96 21.02 19.93 -6.99
CA HIS A 96 20.30 19.20 -8.04
C HIS A 96 21.25 18.49 -9.02
N GLU A 97 22.35 19.14 -9.41
CA GLU A 97 23.34 18.56 -10.32
C GLU A 97 24.00 17.32 -9.71
N ARG A 98 24.36 17.40 -8.43
CA ARG A 98 24.96 16.27 -7.70
C ARG A 98 23.97 15.11 -7.53
N GLN A 99 22.69 15.42 -7.31
CA GLN A 99 21.64 14.40 -7.25
C GLN A 99 21.53 13.65 -8.57
N ALA A 100 21.45 14.39 -9.69
CA ALA A 100 21.39 13.79 -11.02
C ALA A 100 22.62 12.92 -11.32
N ILE A 101 23.82 13.38 -10.96
CA ILE A 101 25.06 12.59 -11.13
C ILE A 101 24.96 11.25 -10.39
N LEU A 102 24.56 11.25 -9.11
CA LEU A 102 24.48 10.02 -8.31
C LEU A 102 23.45 9.04 -8.84
N ILE A 103 22.27 9.53 -9.25
CA ILE A 103 21.23 8.69 -9.87
C ILE A 103 21.74 8.02 -11.16
N ARG A 104 22.60 8.70 -11.93
CA ARG A 104 23.18 8.15 -13.17
C ARG A 104 24.30 7.16 -12.91
N SER A 105 25.17 7.44 -11.95
CA SER A 105 26.45 6.76 -11.81
C SER A 105 26.46 5.64 -10.76
N ASP A 106 25.60 5.69 -9.75
CA ASP A 106 25.65 4.78 -8.60
C ASP A 106 24.36 3.96 -8.50
N ALA A 107 24.50 2.63 -8.57
CA ALA A 107 23.38 1.68 -8.50
C ALA A 107 22.61 1.75 -7.17
N ARG A 108 23.24 2.19 -6.08
CA ARG A 108 22.58 2.34 -4.77
C ARG A 108 21.47 3.39 -4.81
N TYR A 109 21.56 4.34 -5.73
CA TYR A 109 20.54 5.37 -5.96
C TYR A 109 19.57 5.01 -7.09
N ARG A 110 19.53 3.76 -7.56
CA ARG A 110 18.61 3.30 -8.61
C ARG A 110 17.71 2.19 -8.10
N THR A 111 17.06 2.45 -6.97
CA THR A 111 16.16 1.49 -6.31
C THR A 111 14.72 1.99 -6.35
N TRP A 112 13.78 1.05 -6.38
CA TRP A 112 12.34 1.36 -6.34
C TRP A 112 11.98 2.26 -5.15
N SER A 113 12.45 1.91 -3.96
CA SER A 113 12.14 2.62 -2.71
C SER A 113 12.69 4.04 -2.70
N LEU A 114 13.84 4.30 -3.34
CA LEU A 114 14.35 5.66 -3.48
C LEU A 114 13.52 6.47 -4.49
N CYS A 115 13.04 5.84 -5.57
CA CYS A 115 12.08 6.47 -6.49
C CYS A 115 10.84 6.92 -5.74
N ASP A 116 10.26 6.01 -4.96
CA ASP A 116 9.04 6.25 -4.19
C ASP A 116 9.24 7.40 -3.19
N GLY A 117 10.36 7.39 -2.46
CA GLY A 117 10.71 8.45 -1.53
C GLY A 117 10.93 9.83 -2.18
N LEU A 118 11.52 9.88 -3.39
CA LEU A 118 11.64 11.14 -4.13
C LEU A 118 10.29 11.66 -4.61
N LEU A 119 9.38 10.77 -5.01
CA LEU A 119 8.02 11.14 -5.41
C LEU A 119 7.23 11.71 -4.23
N ASP A 120 7.34 11.11 -3.06
CA ASP A 120 6.70 11.62 -1.84
C ASP A 120 7.27 12.98 -1.45
N ALA A 121 8.60 13.13 -1.44
CA ALA A 121 9.25 14.42 -1.16
C ALA A 121 8.81 15.51 -2.16
N ALA A 122 8.68 15.17 -3.45
CA ALA A 122 8.20 16.11 -4.46
C ALA A 122 6.73 16.53 -4.23
N ARG A 123 5.86 15.61 -3.78
CA ARG A 123 4.46 15.93 -3.46
C ARG A 123 4.36 16.82 -2.23
N ASP A 124 5.11 16.52 -1.17
CA ASP A 124 5.09 17.27 0.08
C ASP A 124 5.54 18.72 -0.11
N LEU A 125 6.56 18.92 -0.95
CA LEU A 125 7.06 20.25 -1.30
C LEU A 125 6.13 21.01 -2.26
N GLY A 126 5.18 20.36 -2.93
CA GLY A 126 4.47 20.90 -4.10
C GLY A 126 4.07 22.38 -4.01
N PHE A 127 3.31 22.77 -2.98
CA PHE A 127 2.91 24.16 -2.75
C PHE A 127 3.87 24.95 -1.84
N GLN A 128 4.75 24.28 -1.10
CA GLN A 128 5.69 24.90 -0.15
C GLN A 128 6.94 25.45 -0.86
N ASP A 129 7.50 24.65 -1.75
CA ASP A 129 8.60 24.99 -2.64
C ASP A 129 8.36 24.35 -4.02
N PRO A 130 7.58 25.01 -4.89
CA PRO A 130 7.27 24.51 -6.23
C PRO A 130 8.52 24.34 -7.10
N GLY A 131 9.57 25.11 -6.85
CA GLY A 131 10.85 25.03 -7.56
C GLY A 131 11.52 23.70 -7.28
N ARG A 132 11.70 23.40 -6.01
CA ARG A 132 12.30 22.17 -5.55
C ARG A 132 11.44 20.94 -5.86
N ALA A 133 10.12 21.05 -5.76
CA ALA A 133 9.21 19.97 -6.13
C ALA A 133 9.37 19.57 -7.61
N LEU A 134 9.53 20.55 -8.51
CA LEU A 134 9.77 20.30 -9.94
C LEU A 134 11.09 19.56 -10.17
N GLU A 135 12.17 19.99 -9.52
CA GLU A 135 13.48 19.34 -9.60
C GLU A 135 13.43 17.88 -9.15
N LEU A 136 12.82 17.60 -7.99
CA LEU A 136 12.70 16.25 -7.44
C LEU A 136 11.79 15.36 -8.29
N ALA A 137 10.71 15.91 -8.84
CA ALA A 137 9.85 15.18 -9.75
C ALA A 137 10.58 14.79 -11.05
N GLY A 138 11.40 15.71 -11.59
CA GLY A 138 12.27 15.43 -12.74
C GLY A 138 13.30 14.34 -12.45
N LEU A 139 13.95 14.38 -11.29
CA LEU A 139 14.87 13.32 -10.84
C LEU A 139 14.16 11.97 -10.69
N SER A 140 12.93 11.97 -10.19
CA SER A 140 12.11 10.76 -10.04
C SER A 140 11.81 10.12 -11.39
N VAL A 141 11.51 10.92 -12.42
CA VAL A 141 11.35 10.43 -13.80
C VAL A 141 12.64 9.81 -14.31
N GLU A 142 13.76 10.51 -14.11
CA GLU A 142 15.07 10.03 -14.55
C GLU A 142 15.43 8.67 -13.92
N LEU A 143 15.15 8.53 -12.63
CA LEU A 143 15.40 7.32 -11.85
C LEU A 143 14.45 6.19 -12.25
N ALA A 144 13.14 6.46 -12.41
CA ALA A 144 12.15 5.47 -12.83
C ALA A 144 12.53 4.80 -14.16
N GLN A 145 13.00 5.59 -15.13
CA GLN A 145 13.47 5.11 -16.44
C GLN A 145 14.75 4.26 -16.37
N ARG A 146 15.46 4.28 -15.23
CA ARG A 146 16.70 3.53 -15.01
C ARG A 146 16.50 2.32 -14.10
N LEU A 147 15.28 2.10 -13.60
CA LEU A 147 14.98 0.91 -12.82
C LEU A 147 15.13 -0.33 -13.69
N ASP A 148 15.72 -1.37 -13.11
CA ASP A 148 15.94 -2.63 -13.82
C ASP A 148 14.63 -3.42 -13.89
N GLY A 149 14.07 -3.50 -15.11
CA GLY A 149 12.85 -4.27 -15.38
C GLY A 149 12.99 -5.77 -15.16
N SER A 150 14.21 -6.32 -15.15
CA SER A 150 14.46 -7.73 -14.82
C SER A 150 14.34 -8.00 -13.31
N VAL A 151 14.61 -6.99 -12.48
CA VAL A 151 14.52 -7.08 -11.02
C VAL A 151 13.10 -6.77 -10.54
N TYR A 152 12.49 -5.71 -11.05
CA TYR A 152 11.19 -5.22 -10.55
C TYR A 152 9.98 -5.67 -11.38
N GLY A 153 10.22 -6.23 -12.57
CA GLY A 153 9.20 -6.50 -13.58
C GLY A 153 8.96 -5.29 -14.48
N ALA A 154 9.05 -5.50 -15.80
CA ALA A 154 8.96 -4.43 -16.78
C ALA A 154 7.65 -3.62 -16.70
N GLU A 155 6.52 -4.28 -16.50
CA GLU A 155 5.20 -3.63 -16.36
C GLU A 155 5.14 -2.75 -15.11
N ARG A 156 5.68 -3.21 -13.96
CA ARG A 156 5.72 -2.41 -12.73
C ARG A 156 6.64 -1.21 -12.85
N VAL A 157 7.75 -1.34 -13.58
CA VAL A 157 8.61 -0.18 -13.90
C VAL A 157 7.84 0.84 -14.72
N HIS A 158 7.01 0.42 -15.67
CA HIS A 158 6.13 1.33 -16.41
C HIS A 158 5.05 1.98 -15.53
N ASP A 159 4.51 1.30 -14.53
CA ASP A 159 3.63 1.92 -13.54
C ASP A 159 4.40 2.98 -12.72
N MET A 160 5.62 2.70 -12.27
CA MET A 160 6.47 3.68 -11.59
C MET A 160 6.80 4.89 -12.48
N GLU A 161 7.10 4.68 -13.76
CA GLU A 161 7.26 5.77 -14.73
C GLU A 161 5.98 6.61 -14.83
N ALA A 162 4.81 5.97 -14.91
CA ALA A 162 3.54 6.69 -14.97
C ALA A 162 3.32 7.56 -13.73
N ARG A 163 3.61 7.04 -12.54
CA ARG A 163 3.59 7.80 -11.28
C ARG A 163 4.54 8.98 -11.35
N ALA A 164 5.78 8.76 -11.76
CA ALA A 164 6.79 9.82 -11.83
C ALA A 164 6.41 10.94 -12.80
N TRP A 165 5.97 10.58 -14.01
CA TRP A 165 5.49 11.55 -14.99
C TRP A 165 4.25 12.32 -14.51
N SER A 166 3.35 11.67 -13.76
CA SER A 166 2.18 12.35 -13.19
C SER A 166 2.53 13.35 -12.09
N VAL A 167 3.55 13.04 -11.27
CA VAL A 167 4.05 13.95 -10.24
C VAL A 167 4.78 15.14 -10.89
N LEU A 168 5.58 14.90 -11.94
CA LEU A 168 6.20 15.97 -12.72
C LEU A 168 5.13 16.89 -13.34
N GLY A 169 4.11 16.30 -13.99
CA GLY A 169 3.00 17.06 -14.55
C GLY A 169 2.24 17.87 -13.50
N ASN A 170 2.12 17.37 -12.27
CA ASN A 170 1.53 18.11 -11.17
C ASN A 170 2.42 19.26 -10.66
N ALA A 171 3.74 19.06 -10.58
CA ALA A 171 4.69 20.12 -10.22
C ALA A 171 4.69 21.26 -11.27
N GLU A 172 4.68 20.91 -12.56
CA GLU A 172 4.54 21.85 -13.67
C GLU A 172 3.21 22.61 -13.60
N ARG A 173 2.10 21.91 -13.30
CA ARG A 173 0.78 22.51 -13.09
C ARG A 173 0.78 23.52 -11.94
N ILE A 174 1.38 23.19 -10.79
CA ILE A 174 1.44 24.11 -9.63
C ILE A 174 2.19 25.40 -10.01
N ARG A 175 3.23 25.28 -10.85
CA ARG A 175 3.96 26.41 -11.41
C ARG A 175 3.29 27.10 -12.59
N SER A 176 2.05 26.71 -12.92
CA SER A 176 1.28 27.21 -14.06
C SER A 176 1.89 26.97 -15.44
N ASP A 177 2.89 26.07 -15.57
CA ASP A 177 3.37 25.61 -16.88
C ASP A 177 2.45 24.48 -17.40
N PHE A 178 1.26 24.88 -17.82
CA PHE A 178 0.24 23.93 -18.28
C PHE A 178 0.64 23.21 -19.57
N ARG A 179 1.52 23.80 -20.38
CA ARG A 179 1.99 23.17 -21.64
C ARG A 179 2.91 22.01 -21.32
N SER A 180 3.86 22.17 -20.43
CA SER A 180 4.75 21.08 -20.01
C SER A 180 3.97 20.03 -19.24
N ALA A 181 3.07 20.46 -18.34
CA ALA A 181 2.18 19.55 -17.61
C ALA A 181 1.40 18.61 -18.54
N GLU A 182 0.82 19.11 -19.64
CA GLU A 182 0.13 18.27 -20.63
C GLU A 182 1.05 17.22 -21.27
N LYS A 183 2.29 17.58 -21.59
CA LYS A 183 3.27 16.63 -22.16
C LYS A 183 3.62 15.54 -21.16
N SER A 184 3.83 15.91 -19.90
CA SER A 184 4.14 14.99 -18.81
C SER A 184 2.97 14.03 -18.55
N PHE A 185 1.73 14.52 -18.47
CA PHE A 185 0.56 13.63 -18.35
C PHE A 185 0.37 12.73 -19.58
N ALA A 186 0.67 13.21 -20.79
CA ALA A 186 0.61 12.37 -21.98
C ALA A 186 1.67 11.24 -21.91
N GLN A 187 2.84 11.50 -21.34
CA GLN A 187 3.85 10.47 -21.10
C GLN A 187 3.41 9.49 -19.99
N ALA A 188 2.82 9.98 -18.90
CA ALA A 188 2.25 9.13 -17.87
C ALA A 188 1.21 8.15 -18.44
N GLU A 189 0.30 8.64 -19.29
CA GLU A 189 -0.70 7.81 -19.97
C GLU A 189 -0.08 6.80 -20.96
N ARG A 190 1.05 7.14 -21.60
CA ARG A 190 1.79 6.19 -22.45
C ARG A 190 2.43 5.08 -21.61
N SER A 191 3.01 5.41 -20.45
CA SER A 191 3.59 4.42 -19.55
C SER A 191 2.51 3.51 -18.95
N LEU A 192 1.36 4.04 -18.52
CA LEU A 192 0.22 3.22 -18.05
C LEU A 192 -0.25 2.17 -19.06
N LYS A 193 -0.21 2.46 -20.37
CA LYS A 193 -0.61 1.48 -21.41
C LYS A 193 0.33 0.27 -21.47
N ARG A 194 1.56 0.42 -20.98
CA ARG A 194 2.60 -0.61 -20.91
C ARG A 194 2.77 -1.16 -19.49
N GLY A 195 2.02 -0.61 -18.53
CA GLY A 195 2.04 -0.99 -17.13
C GLY A 195 1.20 -2.23 -16.86
N THR A 196 1.06 -2.60 -15.59
CA THR A 196 0.33 -3.81 -15.18
C THR A 196 -1.18 -3.73 -15.45
N GLY A 197 -1.68 -2.52 -15.71
CA GLY A 197 -3.11 -2.26 -15.81
C GLY A 197 -3.80 -2.08 -14.44
N ASP A 198 -3.03 -1.95 -13.36
CA ASP A 198 -3.56 -1.67 -12.02
C ASP A 198 -4.51 -0.45 -12.05
N PRO A 199 -5.79 -0.62 -11.67
CA PRO A 199 -6.74 0.49 -11.60
C PRO A 199 -6.27 1.62 -10.67
N ALA A 200 -5.55 1.34 -9.59
CA ALA A 200 -5.07 2.34 -8.65
C ALA A 200 -4.06 3.31 -9.31
N GLU A 201 -3.14 2.77 -10.10
CA GLU A 201 -2.16 3.57 -10.85
C GLU A 201 -2.83 4.50 -11.85
N LYS A 202 -3.84 3.96 -12.56
CA LYS A 202 -4.67 4.75 -13.45
C LYS A 202 -5.44 5.85 -12.72
N ALA A 203 -6.04 5.53 -11.58
CA ALA A 203 -6.79 6.50 -10.78
C ALA A 203 -5.90 7.66 -10.32
N GLY A 204 -4.67 7.37 -9.87
CA GLY A 204 -3.69 8.38 -9.46
C GLY A 204 -3.36 9.39 -10.58
N VAL A 205 -3.07 8.89 -11.79
CA VAL A 205 -2.79 9.76 -12.95
C VAL A 205 -4.02 10.60 -13.34
N LEU A 206 -5.21 10.00 -13.38
CA LEU A 206 -6.44 10.70 -13.74
C LEU A 206 -6.80 11.80 -12.73
N LEU A 207 -6.56 11.56 -11.44
CA LEU A 207 -6.83 12.52 -10.37
C LEU A 207 -6.00 13.80 -10.55
N LEU A 208 -4.70 13.67 -10.78
CA LEU A 208 -3.80 14.80 -11.00
C LEU A 208 -4.08 15.52 -12.33
N LYS A 209 -4.42 14.76 -13.39
CA LYS A 209 -4.81 15.33 -14.68
C LYS A 209 -6.13 16.11 -14.61
N ALA A 210 -7.06 15.71 -13.75
CA ALA A 210 -8.30 16.45 -13.52
C ALA A 210 -8.02 17.84 -12.96
N SER A 211 -7.09 17.96 -12.00
CA SER A 211 -6.65 19.25 -11.47
C SER A 211 -6.06 20.15 -12.55
N LEU A 212 -5.24 19.61 -13.48
CA LEU A 212 -4.74 20.36 -14.62
C LEU A 212 -5.88 20.89 -15.50
N ARG A 213 -6.85 20.03 -15.85
CA ARG A 213 -8.01 20.45 -16.64
C ARG A 213 -8.83 21.52 -15.93
N GLY A 214 -8.95 21.45 -14.61
CA GLY A 214 -9.55 22.48 -13.78
C GLY A 214 -8.81 23.82 -13.87
N ASN A 215 -7.47 23.83 -13.71
CA ASN A 215 -6.67 25.04 -13.85
C ASN A 215 -6.74 25.67 -15.25
N GLN A 216 -6.96 24.86 -16.29
CA GLN A 216 -7.20 25.31 -17.66
C GLN A 216 -8.66 25.75 -17.93
N GLN A 217 -9.51 25.79 -16.90
CA GLN A 217 -10.97 26.04 -17.00
C GLN A 217 -11.74 25.05 -17.90
N ARG A 218 -11.15 23.87 -18.17
CA ARG A 218 -11.77 22.78 -18.93
C ARG A 218 -12.58 21.89 -17.99
N PHE A 219 -13.53 22.48 -17.26
CA PHE A 219 -14.28 21.82 -16.18
C PHE A 219 -15.01 20.54 -16.62
N ARG A 220 -15.62 20.54 -17.82
CA ARG A 220 -16.28 19.35 -18.37
C ARG A 220 -15.34 18.16 -18.54
N GLU A 221 -14.07 18.41 -18.88
CA GLU A 221 -13.06 17.35 -18.96
C GLU A 221 -12.59 16.93 -17.59
N ALA A 222 -12.36 17.87 -16.68
CA ALA A 222 -11.99 17.57 -15.30
C ALA A 222 -13.03 16.67 -14.61
N PHE A 223 -14.32 17.00 -14.73
CA PHE A 223 -15.38 16.21 -14.12
C PHE A 223 -15.48 14.79 -14.68
N ARG A 224 -15.35 14.62 -16.01
CA ARG A 224 -15.30 13.28 -16.62
C ARG A 224 -14.12 12.44 -16.12
N LEU A 225 -12.98 13.06 -15.87
CA LEU A 225 -11.83 12.36 -15.28
C LEU A 225 -12.13 11.94 -13.84
N LEU A 226 -12.70 12.84 -13.03
CA LEU A 226 -13.07 12.56 -11.62
C LEU A 226 -14.15 11.49 -11.50
N ASP A 227 -15.15 11.47 -12.40
CA ASP A 227 -16.18 10.42 -12.43
C ASP A 227 -15.55 9.04 -12.65
N ARG A 228 -14.54 8.96 -13.53
CA ARG A 228 -13.78 7.73 -13.76
C ARG A 228 -12.95 7.33 -12.54
N VAL A 229 -12.35 8.29 -11.84
CA VAL A 229 -11.62 8.02 -10.59
C VAL A 229 -12.56 7.45 -9.53
N VAL A 230 -13.72 8.08 -9.30
CA VAL A 230 -14.72 7.60 -8.33
C VAL A 230 -15.22 6.20 -8.71
N ALA A 231 -15.46 5.93 -9.99
CA ALA A 231 -15.86 4.61 -10.46
C ALA A 231 -14.78 3.53 -10.20
N ILE A 232 -13.50 3.86 -10.40
CA ILE A 232 -12.38 2.97 -10.09
C ILE A 232 -12.30 2.75 -8.57
N ALA A 233 -12.26 3.83 -7.79
CA ALA A 233 -12.12 3.80 -6.35
C ALA A 233 -13.20 2.94 -5.68
N ARG A 234 -14.47 3.08 -6.10
CA ARG A 234 -15.58 2.26 -5.60
C ARG A 234 -15.43 0.77 -5.93
N ARG A 235 -14.94 0.42 -7.12
CA ARG A 235 -14.69 -0.98 -7.50
C ARG A 235 -13.57 -1.62 -6.68
N CYS A 236 -12.56 -0.83 -6.33
CA CYS A 236 -11.41 -1.27 -5.54
C CYS A 236 -11.63 -1.18 -4.03
N GLY A 237 -12.75 -0.60 -3.56
CA GLY A 237 -12.96 -0.33 -2.13
C GLY A 237 -12.03 0.74 -1.55
N ASP A 238 -11.44 1.60 -2.39
CA ASP A 238 -10.50 2.65 -1.96
C ASP A 238 -11.25 3.93 -1.62
N PHE A 239 -11.65 4.04 -0.36
CA PHE A 239 -12.36 5.22 0.16
C PHE A 239 -11.49 6.48 0.15
N GLN A 240 -10.17 6.35 0.27
CA GLN A 240 -9.25 7.49 0.31
C GLN A 240 -9.14 8.17 -1.06
N ILE A 241 -8.98 7.40 -2.13
CA ILE A 241 -9.00 7.94 -3.51
C ILE A 241 -10.38 8.52 -3.83
N CYS A 242 -11.45 7.86 -3.40
CA CYS A 242 -12.81 8.37 -3.59
C CYS A 242 -12.98 9.76 -2.94
N GLY A 243 -12.62 9.90 -1.66
CA GLY A 243 -12.70 11.16 -0.93
C GLY A 243 -11.89 12.27 -1.59
N LYS A 244 -10.63 11.99 -1.98
CA LYS A 244 -9.79 12.95 -2.72
C LYS A 244 -10.44 13.43 -4.03
N ALA A 245 -11.04 12.53 -4.79
CA ALA A 245 -11.72 12.88 -6.04
C ALA A 245 -12.95 13.78 -5.81
N LEU A 246 -13.73 13.51 -4.76
CA LEU A 246 -14.88 14.32 -4.36
C LEU A 246 -14.45 15.71 -3.89
N ILE A 247 -13.38 15.81 -3.09
CA ILE A 247 -12.80 17.08 -2.64
C ILE A 247 -12.38 17.95 -3.83
N ILE A 248 -11.61 17.37 -4.76
CA ILE A 248 -11.16 18.09 -5.96
C ILE A 248 -12.37 18.51 -6.80
N ARG A 249 -13.38 17.65 -6.96
CA ARG A 249 -14.60 18.00 -7.68
C ARG A 249 -15.33 19.19 -7.04
N GLY A 250 -15.50 19.15 -5.72
CA GLY A 250 -16.11 20.23 -4.96
C GLY A 250 -15.38 21.55 -5.14
N PHE A 251 -14.04 21.53 -5.04
CA PHE A 251 -13.21 22.71 -5.29
C PHE A 251 -13.41 23.28 -6.71
N LEU A 252 -13.40 22.43 -7.73
CA LEU A 252 -13.59 22.85 -9.12
C LEU A 252 -15.00 23.39 -9.40
N LEU A 253 -16.03 22.88 -8.72
CA LEU A 253 -17.39 23.42 -8.81
C LEU A 253 -17.49 24.81 -8.18
N GLY A 254 -16.78 25.05 -7.07
CA GLY A 254 -16.67 26.39 -6.49
C GLY A 254 -16.05 27.39 -7.47
N LEU A 255 -14.98 27.00 -8.16
CA LEU A 255 -14.37 27.82 -9.23
C LEU A 255 -15.30 28.03 -10.44
N ALA A 256 -16.20 27.08 -10.71
CA ALA A 256 -17.23 27.20 -11.74
C ALA A 256 -18.50 27.92 -11.26
N ASN A 257 -18.48 28.51 -10.06
CA ASN A 257 -19.57 29.25 -9.43
C ASN A 257 -20.84 28.42 -9.10
N ASP A 258 -20.69 27.11 -8.90
CA ASP A 258 -21.73 26.21 -8.38
C ASP A 258 -21.44 25.87 -6.91
N LEU A 259 -21.71 26.84 -6.03
CA LEU A 259 -21.34 26.78 -4.62
C LEU A 259 -22.12 25.71 -3.84
N GLU A 260 -23.38 25.46 -4.20
CA GLU A 260 -24.22 24.49 -3.51
C GLU A 260 -23.72 23.05 -3.76
N ALA A 261 -23.43 22.72 -5.03
CA ALA A 261 -22.85 21.42 -5.36
C ALA A 261 -21.43 21.26 -4.79
N ALA A 262 -20.65 22.35 -4.74
CA ALA A 262 -19.33 22.36 -4.13
C ALA A 262 -19.36 21.96 -2.65
N ILE A 263 -20.20 22.62 -1.83
CA ILE A 263 -20.30 22.35 -0.38
C ILE A 263 -20.70 20.90 -0.12
N ARG A 264 -21.68 20.37 -0.87
CA ARG A 264 -22.13 18.99 -0.71
C ARG A 264 -21.01 17.98 -0.92
N LEU A 265 -20.24 18.12 -2.00
CA LEU A 265 -19.18 17.17 -2.35
C LEU A 265 -17.95 17.30 -1.45
N LEU A 266 -17.63 18.51 -0.97
CA LEU A 266 -16.58 18.70 0.02
C LEU A 266 -16.92 17.99 1.33
N LYS A 267 -18.18 18.04 1.80
CA LYS A 267 -18.62 17.31 2.99
C LYS A 267 -18.56 15.80 2.79
N GLU A 268 -19.05 15.29 1.66
CA GLU A 268 -19.01 13.87 1.34
C GLU A 268 -17.57 13.34 1.24
N GLY A 269 -16.64 14.13 0.72
CA GLY A 269 -15.24 13.70 0.58
C GLY A 269 -14.41 13.66 1.87
N ILE A 270 -14.91 14.27 2.95
CA ILE A 270 -14.24 14.30 4.27
C ILE A 270 -14.80 13.25 5.23
N ALA A 271 -16.03 12.76 4.98
CA ALA A 271 -16.71 11.74 5.78
C ALA A 271 -16.12 10.34 5.57
#